data_AF-A0A7V1I3C7-F1
#
_entry.id   AF-A0A7V1I3C7-F1
#
_cell.length_a   1.000
_cell.length_b   1.000
_cell.length_c   1.000
_cell.angle_alpha   90.00
_cell.angle_beta   90.00
_cell.angle_gamma   90.00
#
_symmetry.space_group_name_H-M   'P 1'
#
loop_
_entity.id
_entity.type
_entity.pdbx_description
1 polymer ?
#
loop_
_entity_poly.entity_id
_entity_poly.type
_entity_poly.pdbx_seq_one_letter_code
_entity_poly.pdbx_strand_id
1 'polypeptide(L)'
;MQRFLGTVSLFFFFFYGICIPNVYSRTLPKVAIKKIRVYSLPTGIKIKLNTTGKFFYKSFILSSRKSEKYIVVDIWPAYLPQVRKTISVRHPQVKKIKISQFNRKTVRVAIQLTKKLAYNTKKWKNNLTLFIHSPKPLKRKKKTCILGVKVSYPPPQGLKIIINTRGKPHFKDFILPGFKKLSPRLVIDLWPAYLPKGFMKKANIKHPFVSQLRVAQFNKQTVRIVLSLKISRIPYKISFQENRLILNAFSATASEGSSAILPSILGLKIKKVVIDPGHGGRDPGAIGYKGLKEKDITLKLAYLLKKK
;
A
#
# COMPACT_ATOMS: atom_id res chain seq x y z
N MET A 1 -29.58 -22.61 -26.62
CA MET A 1 -28.36 -23.45 -26.65
C MET A 1 -27.11 -22.56 -26.60
N GLN A 2 -26.44 -22.44 -25.45
CA GLN A 2 -25.22 -21.62 -25.31
C GLN A 2 -24.02 -22.54 -25.04
N ARG A 3 -23.15 -22.70 -26.06
CA ARG A 3 -21.94 -23.53 -26.01
C ARG A 3 -20.93 -22.96 -25.02
N PHE A 4 -20.65 -23.67 -23.93
CA PHE A 4 -19.52 -23.41 -23.03
C PHE A 4 -18.23 -23.85 -23.72
N LEU A 5 -17.41 -22.89 -24.15
CA LEU A 5 -16.11 -23.13 -24.78
C LEU A 5 -14.98 -23.16 -23.75
N GLY A 6 -14.39 -24.34 -23.58
CA GLY A 6 -12.94 -24.56 -23.41
C GLY A 6 -12.31 -24.25 -22.05
N THR A 7 -12.25 -25.25 -21.16
CA THR A 7 -11.24 -25.32 -20.10
C THR A 7 -9.94 -25.89 -20.63
N VAL A 8 -8.88 -25.08 -20.71
CA VAL A 8 -7.51 -25.59 -20.90
C VAL A 8 -6.96 -25.99 -19.53
N SER A 9 -6.97 -27.29 -19.23
CA SER A 9 -6.40 -27.85 -17.99
C SER A 9 -5.28 -28.81 -18.35
N LEU A 10 -4.02 -28.42 -18.11
CA LEU A 10 -2.88 -29.33 -18.24
C LEU A 10 -2.63 -30.03 -16.90
N PHE A 11 -2.70 -31.36 -16.88
CA PHE A 11 -2.16 -32.18 -15.80
C PHE A 11 -0.66 -32.42 -16.07
N PHE A 12 0.14 -32.48 -15.01
CA PHE A 12 1.55 -32.85 -15.09
C PHE A 12 1.83 -33.89 -14.02
N PHE A 13 2.08 -35.12 -14.46
CA PHE A 13 2.89 -36.11 -13.77
C PHE A 13 3.60 -36.92 -14.85
N PHE A 14 4.93 -36.93 -14.83
CA PHE A 14 5.73 -38.14 -14.74
C PHE A 14 7.19 -37.75 -14.46
N PHE A 15 7.80 -38.45 -13.51
CA PHE A 15 9.22 -38.44 -13.22
C PHE A 15 9.97 -39.03 -14.43
N TYR A 16 11.00 -38.37 -14.93
CA TYR A 16 12.20 -39.03 -15.46
C TYR A 16 13.39 -38.08 -15.33
N GLY A 17 14.45 -38.56 -14.70
CA GLY A 17 15.66 -37.80 -14.39
C GLY A 17 16.49 -37.52 -15.64
N ILE A 18 16.94 -36.27 -15.78
CA ILE A 18 18.04 -35.88 -16.67
C ILE A 18 18.89 -34.84 -15.92
N CYS A 19 20.20 -35.08 -15.89
CA CYS A 19 21.22 -34.26 -15.24
C CYS A 19 21.18 -32.80 -15.73
N ILE A 20 21.13 -31.86 -14.78
CA ILE A 20 21.31 -30.43 -15.06
C ILE A 20 22.79 -30.09 -14.81
N PRO A 21 23.50 -29.45 -15.77
CA PRO A 21 24.90 -29.11 -15.61
C PRO A 21 25.12 -28.12 -14.47
N ASN A 22 26.22 -28.35 -13.77
CA ASN A 22 26.62 -27.75 -12.52
C ASN A 22 27.10 -26.30 -12.73
N VAL A 23 26.17 -25.34 -12.79
CA VAL A 23 26.49 -23.92 -12.57
C VAL A 23 25.40 -23.34 -11.68
N TYR A 24 25.82 -22.80 -10.53
CA TYR A 24 25.04 -22.23 -9.41
C TYR A 24 24.73 -23.16 -8.23
N SER A 25 25.79 -23.48 -7.48
CA SER A 25 25.69 -23.67 -6.02
C SER A 25 25.08 -22.43 -5.35
N ARG A 26 23.77 -22.51 -5.02
CA ARG A 26 22.99 -21.76 -4.00
C ARG A 26 21.53 -22.19 -4.13
N THR A 27 21.01 -22.89 -3.12
CA THR A 27 19.73 -23.62 -3.17
C THR A 27 18.54 -22.78 -3.68
N LEU A 28 17.77 -23.35 -4.63
CA LEU A 28 16.51 -22.77 -5.08
C LEU A 28 15.52 -22.65 -3.90
N PRO A 29 14.61 -21.67 -3.92
CA PRO A 29 13.57 -21.57 -2.89
C PRO A 29 12.73 -22.85 -2.85
N LYS A 30 12.30 -23.29 -1.65
CA LYS A 30 11.48 -24.51 -1.47
C LYS A 30 10.07 -24.45 -2.09
N VAL A 31 9.68 -23.30 -2.64
CA VAL A 31 8.32 -23.03 -3.14
C VAL A 31 8.34 -23.04 -4.67
N ALA A 32 7.65 -24.00 -5.26
CA ALA A 32 7.54 -24.13 -6.71
C ALA A 32 6.21 -23.54 -7.21
N ILE A 33 6.22 -22.94 -8.40
CA ILE A 33 4.98 -22.69 -9.15
C ILE A 33 4.49 -24.04 -9.71
N LYS A 34 3.35 -24.52 -9.21
CA LYS A 34 2.79 -25.83 -9.58
C LYS A 34 1.93 -25.77 -10.83
N LYS A 35 1.00 -24.81 -10.90
CA LYS A 35 0.01 -24.74 -11.99
C LYS A 35 -0.52 -23.33 -12.17
N ILE A 36 -0.84 -23.01 -13.42
CA ILE A 36 -1.55 -21.80 -13.81
C ILE A 36 -2.75 -22.21 -14.64
N ARG A 37 -3.94 -21.78 -14.21
CA ARG A 37 -5.19 -22.02 -14.91
C ARG A 37 -5.79 -20.69 -15.33
N VAL A 38 -6.34 -20.65 -16.53
CA VAL A 38 -7.02 -19.47 -17.07
C VAL A 38 -8.47 -19.85 -17.32
N TYR A 39 -9.39 -19.05 -16.80
CA TYR A 39 -10.83 -19.25 -16.94
C TYR A 39 -11.42 -18.01 -17.60
N SER A 40 -12.14 -18.22 -18.70
CA SER A 40 -13.01 -17.20 -19.27
C SER A 40 -14.22 -17.01 -18.36
N LEU A 41 -14.59 -15.76 -18.07
CA LEU A 41 -15.79 -15.40 -17.34
C LEU A 41 -16.66 -14.50 -18.22
N PRO A 42 -17.99 -14.48 -18.06
CA PRO A 42 -18.85 -13.55 -18.80
C PRO A 42 -18.44 -12.07 -18.61
N THR A 43 -17.87 -11.76 -17.44
CA THR A 43 -17.48 -10.40 -17.05
C THR A 43 -15.97 -10.17 -17.08
N GLY A 44 -15.17 -11.06 -17.69
CA GLY A 44 -13.72 -10.89 -17.81
C GLY A 44 -12.96 -12.20 -17.80
N ILE A 45 -11.78 -12.22 -17.17
CA ILE A 45 -10.93 -13.41 -17.12
C ILE A 45 -10.37 -13.62 -15.71
N LYS A 46 -10.34 -14.88 -15.28
CA LYS A 46 -9.81 -15.31 -13.99
C LYS A 46 -8.57 -16.17 -14.20
N ILE A 47 -7.44 -15.74 -13.66
CA ILE A 47 -6.17 -16.48 -13.73
C ILE A 47 -5.85 -16.99 -12.32
N LYS A 48 -5.77 -18.31 -12.15
CA LYS A 48 -5.46 -18.97 -10.89
C LYS A 48 -4.05 -19.56 -10.93
N LEU A 49 -3.20 -19.10 -10.02
CA LEU A 49 -1.83 -19.54 -9.77
C LEU A 49 -1.79 -20.41 -8.52
N ASN A 50 -1.08 -21.53 -8.60
CA ASN A 50 -0.91 -22.48 -7.51
C ASN A 50 0.57 -22.68 -7.21
N THR A 51 0.92 -22.67 -5.93
CA THR A 51 2.29 -22.92 -5.45
C THR A 51 2.32 -24.11 -4.50
N THR A 52 3.50 -24.70 -4.29
CA THR A 52 3.67 -25.80 -3.32
C THR A 52 3.67 -25.32 -1.87
N GLY A 53 4.11 -24.09 -1.62
CA GLY A 53 4.21 -23.50 -0.29
C GLY A 53 3.76 -22.04 -0.21
N LYS A 54 3.95 -21.44 0.97
CA LYS A 54 3.61 -20.04 1.23
C LYS A 54 4.52 -19.11 0.43
N PHE A 55 3.94 -18.08 -0.19
CA PHE A 55 4.66 -17.08 -0.99
C PHE A 55 4.16 -15.66 -0.70
N PHE A 56 4.96 -14.66 -1.03
CA PHE A 56 4.59 -13.27 -1.15
C PHE A 56 4.45 -12.89 -2.62
N TYR A 57 3.69 -11.83 -2.88
CA TYR A 57 3.57 -11.33 -4.24
C TYR A 57 3.42 -9.81 -4.28
N LYS A 58 3.77 -9.24 -5.43
CA LYS A 58 3.50 -7.85 -5.81
C LYS A 58 2.87 -7.87 -7.18
N SER A 59 1.85 -7.06 -7.39
CA SER A 59 1.28 -6.85 -8.72
C SER A 59 1.36 -5.38 -9.10
N PHE A 60 1.60 -5.11 -10.38
CA PHE A 60 1.64 -3.77 -10.92
C PHE A 60 1.35 -3.77 -12.42
N ILE A 61 0.96 -2.61 -12.94
CA ILE A 61 0.82 -2.41 -14.38
C ILE A 61 2.16 -1.90 -14.90
N LEU A 62 2.74 -2.61 -15.86
CA LEU A 62 3.90 -2.15 -16.62
C LEU A 62 3.40 -1.60 -17.96
N SER A 63 3.62 -0.31 -18.20
CA SER A 63 3.28 0.36 -19.46
C SER A 63 4.56 0.72 -20.19
N SER A 64 4.76 0.18 -21.40
CA SER A 64 5.83 0.62 -22.30
C SER A 64 5.33 1.76 -23.20
N ARG A 65 6.23 2.63 -23.68
CA ARG A 65 5.91 3.71 -24.65
C ARG A 65 5.26 3.16 -25.93
N LYS A 66 5.54 1.89 -26.31
CA LYS A 66 5.03 1.21 -27.52
C LYS A 66 3.75 0.37 -27.31
N SER A 67 2.73 0.88 -26.61
CA SER A 67 1.35 0.33 -26.56
C SER A 67 1.08 -0.98 -25.80
N GLU A 68 2.08 -1.82 -25.49
CA GLU A 68 1.85 -3.04 -24.72
C GLU A 68 1.66 -2.75 -23.23
N LYS A 69 0.48 -3.13 -22.72
CA LYS A 69 0.11 -2.99 -21.30
C LYS A 69 0.19 -4.36 -20.64
N TYR A 70 1.11 -4.51 -19.71
CA TYR A 70 1.26 -5.74 -18.96
C TYR A 70 0.71 -5.58 -17.56
N ILE A 71 -0.05 -6.57 -17.09
CA ILE A 71 -0.16 -6.81 -15.65
C ILE A 71 0.98 -7.75 -15.29
N VAL A 72 1.83 -7.30 -14.39
CA VAL A 72 2.97 -8.08 -13.90
C VAL A 72 2.65 -8.52 -12.48
N VAL A 73 2.86 -9.80 -12.21
CA VAL A 73 2.78 -10.39 -10.87
C VAL A 73 4.11 -11.05 -10.57
N ASP A 74 4.83 -10.48 -9.61
CA ASP A 74 6.07 -11.03 -9.08
C ASP A 74 5.74 -11.86 -7.84
N ILE A 75 6.26 -13.08 -7.77
CA ILE A 75 5.99 -14.07 -6.71
C ILE A 75 7.33 -14.50 -6.11
N TRP A 76 7.49 -14.36 -4.79
CA TRP A 76 8.72 -14.73 -4.07
C TRP A 76 8.42 -15.18 -2.63
N PRO A 77 9.24 -16.02 -1.99
CA PRO A 77 10.24 -16.85 -2.62
C PRO A 77 9.55 -17.90 -3.51
N ALA A 78 9.96 -18.01 -4.77
CA ALA A 78 9.44 -19.02 -5.68
C ALA A 78 10.43 -19.35 -6.81
N TYR A 79 10.37 -20.59 -7.29
CA TYR A 79 11.01 -21.00 -8.54
C TYR A 79 9.99 -21.60 -9.52
N LEU A 80 10.33 -21.53 -10.81
CA LEU A 80 9.56 -22.13 -11.89
C LEU A 80 10.20 -23.48 -12.26
N PRO A 81 9.62 -24.62 -11.85
CA PRO A 81 10.07 -25.92 -12.37
C PRO A 81 9.86 -25.94 -13.88
N GLN A 82 10.87 -26.38 -14.64
CA GLN A 82 10.93 -26.22 -16.10
C GLN A 82 9.65 -26.72 -16.80
N VAL A 83 8.78 -25.78 -17.19
CA VAL A 83 7.57 -25.97 -18.01
C VAL A 83 7.24 -24.65 -18.72
N ARG A 84 6.68 -24.76 -19.93
CA ARG A 84 6.25 -23.70 -20.88
C ARG A 84 6.21 -22.27 -20.31
N LYS A 85 7.09 -21.42 -20.85
CA LYS A 85 7.21 -20.00 -20.49
C LYS A 85 6.06 -19.11 -20.99
N THR A 86 5.23 -19.60 -21.91
CA THR A 86 4.18 -18.79 -22.55
C THR A 86 2.90 -19.60 -22.72
N ILE A 87 1.78 -18.99 -22.31
CA ILE A 87 0.41 -19.50 -22.49
C ILE A 87 -0.32 -18.50 -23.41
N SER A 88 -0.65 -18.94 -24.62
CA SER A 88 -1.52 -18.18 -25.52
C SER A 88 -2.96 -18.24 -25.01
N VAL A 89 -3.62 -17.09 -24.91
CA VAL A 89 -4.98 -16.99 -24.36
C VAL A 89 -5.91 -16.48 -25.45
N ARG A 90 -6.89 -17.29 -25.86
CA ARG A 90 -7.96 -16.85 -26.77
C ARG A 90 -9.03 -16.10 -25.98
N HIS A 91 -8.76 -14.83 -25.64
CA HIS A 91 -9.71 -13.97 -24.93
C HIS A 91 -9.59 -12.51 -25.39
N PRO A 92 -10.70 -11.76 -25.53
CA PRO A 92 -10.67 -10.36 -26.02
C PRO A 92 -9.79 -9.40 -25.20
N GLN A 93 -9.40 -9.79 -23.98
CA GLN A 93 -8.73 -8.92 -23.01
C GLN A 93 -7.26 -9.24 -22.78
N VAL A 94 -6.87 -10.49 -23.02
CA VAL A 94 -5.54 -11.02 -22.69
C VAL A 94 -5.04 -11.74 -23.93
N LYS A 95 -3.91 -11.28 -24.48
CA LYS A 95 -3.29 -11.89 -25.66
C LYS A 95 -2.50 -13.14 -25.28
N LYS A 96 -1.62 -12.98 -24.28
CA LYS A 96 -0.71 -14.04 -23.81
C LYS A 96 -0.33 -13.83 -22.36
N ILE A 97 0.03 -14.92 -21.69
CA ILE A 97 0.61 -14.92 -20.35
C ILE A 97 2.00 -15.52 -20.45
N LYS A 98 3.02 -14.74 -20.10
CA LYS A 98 4.41 -15.19 -20.02
C LYS A 98 4.78 -15.43 -18.56
N ILE A 99 5.35 -16.58 -18.25
CA ILE A 99 5.88 -16.93 -16.94
C ILE A 99 7.35 -17.24 -17.07
N SER A 100 8.18 -16.62 -16.26
CA SER A 100 9.63 -16.82 -16.29
C SER A 100 10.24 -16.61 -14.92
N GLN A 101 11.34 -17.30 -14.65
CA GLN A 101 12.20 -16.97 -13.52
C GLN A 101 12.77 -15.56 -13.73
N PHE A 102 12.38 -14.59 -12.89
CA PHE A 102 12.86 -13.19 -13.01
C PHE A 102 14.21 -13.00 -12.33
N ASN A 103 14.40 -13.65 -11.18
CA ASN A 103 15.68 -13.81 -10.50
C ASN A 103 15.64 -15.10 -9.67
N ARG A 104 16.73 -15.45 -8.98
CA ARG A 104 16.84 -16.73 -8.22
C ARG A 104 15.71 -16.99 -7.20
N LYS A 105 15.04 -15.95 -6.69
CA LYS A 105 13.98 -16.07 -5.67
C LYS A 105 12.60 -15.66 -6.18
N THR A 106 12.48 -15.15 -7.40
CA THR A 106 11.27 -14.51 -7.90
C THR A 106 10.85 -15.08 -9.24
N VAL A 107 9.60 -15.54 -9.33
CA VAL A 107 8.95 -15.85 -10.61
C VAL A 107 8.06 -14.68 -11.01
N ARG A 108 8.17 -14.26 -12.27
CA ARG A 108 7.35 -13.19 -12.85
C ARG A 108 6.33 -13.76 -13.81
N VAL A 109 5.07 -13.40 -13.59
CA VAL A 109 3.94 -13.67 -14.48
C VAL A 109 3.56 -12.36 -15.16
N ALA A 110 3.87 -12.23 -16.45
CA ALA A 110 3.55 -11.08 -17.28
C ALA A 110 2.36 -11.38 -18.18
N ILE A 111 1.25 -10.70 -17.94
CA ILE A 111 -0.01 -10.88 -18.65
C ILE A 111 -0.16 -9.74 -19.64
N GLN A 112 -0.06 -10.03 -20.93
CA GLN A 112 -0.21 -9.05 -21.99
C GLN A 112 -1.69 -8.75 -22.21
N LEU A 113 -2.08 -7.50 -21.96
CA LEU A 113 -3.44 -7.03 -22.18
C LEU A 113 -3.63 -6.48 -23.60
N THR A 114 -4.86 -6.55 -24.09
CA THR A 114 -5.28 -5.85 -25.31
C THR A 114 -5.56 -4.36 -25.06
N LYS A 115 -6.02 -4.00 -23.84
CA LYS A 115 -6.33 -2.63 -23.42
C LYS A 115 -6.04 -2.41 -21.94
N LYS A 116 -6.15 -1.16 -21.46
CA LYS A 116 -5.98 -0.86 -20.03
C LYS A 116 -7.20 -1.38 -19.28
N LEU A 117 -7.00 -2.35 -18.40
CA LEU A 117 -8.08 -3.00 -17.64
C LEU A 117 -7.80 -2.90 -16.14
N ALA A 118 -8.87 -2.77 -15.36
CA ALA A 118 -8.81 -2.91 -13.92
C ALA A 118 -8.68 -4.40 -13.57
N TYR A 119 -7.91 -4.68 -12.53
CA TYR A 119 -7.73 -6.04 -12.04
C TYR A 119 -7.68 -6.05 -10.51
N ASN A 120 -8.11 -7.16 -9.93
CA ASN A 120 -8.01 -7.40 -8.49
C ASN A 120 -7.27 -8.73 -8.26
N THR A 121 -6.54 -8.82 -7.15
CA THR A 121 -5.91 -10.06 -6.70
C THR A 121 -6.58 -10.56 -5.43
N LYS A 122 -6.76 -11.88 -5.32
CA LYS A 122 -7.17 -12.56 -4.08
C LYS A 122 -6.19 -13.69 -3.80
N LYS A 123 -5.52 -13.65 -2.66
CA LYS A 123 -4.62 -14.72 -2.20
C LYS A 123 -5.30 -15.51 -1.10
N TRP A 124 -5.25 -16.84 -1.20
CA TRP A 124 -5.71 -17.75 -0.14
C TRP A 124 -4.79 -18.97 -0.05
N LYS A 125 -4.15 -19.15 1.12
CA LYS A 125 -3.10 -20.15 1.36
C LYS A 125 -2.03 -20.09 0.24
N ASN A 126 -1.91 -21.17 -0.53
CA ASN A 126 -0.93 -21.35 -1.62
C ASN A 126 -1.54 -21.07 -3.01
N ASN A 127 -2.63 -20.30 -3.06
CA ASN A 127 -3.31 -19.91 -4.28
C ASN A 127 -3.31 -18.39 -4.43
N LEU A 128 -3.03 -17.90 -5.64
CA LEU A 128 -3.26 -16.52 -6.04
C LEU A 128 -4.24 -16.51 -7.21
N THR A 129 -5.33 -15.78 -7.07
CA THR A 129 -6.31 -15.57 -8.14
C THR A 129 -6.28 -14.12 -8.57
N LEU A 130 -6.08 -13.90 -9.87
CA LEU A 130 -6.20 -12.60 -10.51
C LEU A 130 -7.54 -12.53 -11.25
N PHE A 131 -8.32 -11.51 -10.98
CA PHE A 131 -9.55 -11.21 -11.69
C PHE A 131 -9.31 -9.97 -12.54
N ILE A 132 -9.23 -10.14 -13.85
CA ILE A 132 -9.19 -9.03 -14.79
C ILE A 132 -10.62 -8.84 -15.26
N HIS A 133 -11.22 -7.73 -14.86
CA HIS A 133 -12.62 -7.49 -15.16
C HIS A 133 -12.73 -6.80 -16.52
N SER A 134 -13.71 -7.22 -17.31
CA SER A 134 -14.33 -6.35 -18.29
C SER A 134 -14.76 -5.09 -17.55
N PRO A 135 -14.42 -3.89 -18.06
CA PRO A 135 -15.23 -2.76 -17.70
C PRO A 135 -16.65 -3.15 -18.15
N LYS A 136 -17.52 -3.51 -17.21
CA LYS A 136 -18.95 -3.29 -17.41
C LYS A 136 -19.02 -1.84 -17.91
N PRO A 137 -19.83 -1.50 -18.94
CA PRO A 137 -20.08 -0.11 -19.22
C PRO A 137 -20.45 0.49 -17.88
N LEU A 138 -19.56 1.33 -17.34
CA LEU A 138 -19.81 1.96 -16.06
C LEU A 138 -21.06 2.75 -16.35
N LYS A 139 -22.24 2.30 -15.87
CA LYS A 139 -23.43 3.18 -15.78
C LYS A 139 -22.84 4.47 -15.26
N ARG A 140 -22.81 5.51 -16.10
CA ARG A 140 -21.85 6.61 -15.97
C ARG A 140 -22.06 7.21 -14.59
N LYS A 141 -21.27 6.77 -13.60
CA LYS A 141 -21.51 7.16 -12.21
C LYS A 141 -21.41 8.68 -12.23
N LYS A 142 -22.50 9.35 -11.84
CA LYS A 142 -22.54 10.81 -11.81
C LYS A 142 -21.29 11.25 -11.03
N LYS A 143 -20.43 12.05 -11.67
CA LYS A 143 -19.18 12.48 -11.05
C LYS A 143 -19.55 13.33 -9.83
N THR A 144 -18.87 13.09 -8.73
CA THR A 144 -18.99 13.91 -7.54
C THR A 144 -18.41 15.30 -7.82
N CYS A 145 -19.19 16.35 -7.59
CA CYS A 145 -18.69 17.72 -7.65
C CYS A 145 -17.98 18.06 -6.33
N ILE A 146 -16.82 18.68 -6.39
CA ILE A 146 -16.20 19.31 -5.21
C ILE A 146 -16.80 20.70 -5.04
N LEU A 147 -17.52 20.90 -3.94
CA LEU A 147 -18.27 22.13 -3.66
C LEU A 147 -17.42 23.18 -2.96
N GLY A 148 -16.53 22.76 -2.07
CA GLY A 148 -15.72 23.68 -1.29
C GLY A 148 -14.72 22.97 -0.40
N VAL A 149 -13.77 23.74 0.11
CA VAL A 149 -12.75 23.29 1.05
C VAL A 149 -12.78 24.25 2.24
N LYS A 150 -12.91 23.71 3.44
CA LYS A 150 -12.80 24.46 4.70
C LYS A 150 -11.59 23.95 5.47
N VAL A 151 -10.82 24.87 6.04
CA VAL A 151 -9.66 24.57 6.88
C VAL A 151 -9.93 25.15 8.26
N SER A 152 -9.75 24.35 9.31
CA SER A 152 -9.81 24.79 10.70
C SER A 152 -8.67 24.16 11.50
N TYR A 153 -8.36 24.77 12.65
CA TYR A 153 -7.22 24.42 13.49
C TYR A 153 -7.70 24.04 14.90
N PRO A 154 -8.28 22.84 15.09
CA PRO A 154 -8.75 22.43 16.41
C PRO A 154 -7.59 22.29 17.42
N PRO A 155 -7.81 22.63 18.70
CA PRO A 155 -6.81 22.44 19.74
C PRO A 155 -6.47 20.95 19.97
N PRO A 156 -5.27 20.62 20.52
CA PRO A 156 -4.18 21.54 20.88
C PRO A 156 -3.27 21.92 19.70
N GLN A 157 -3.08 21.04 18.71
CA GLN A 157 -2.29 21.30 17.49
C GLN A 157 -2.83 20.45 16.32
N GLY A 158 -4.14 20.53 16.08
CA GLY A 158 -4.81 19.82 15.01
C GLY A 158 -4.93 20.66 13.73
N LEU A 159 -4.90 19.99 12.59
CA LEU A 159 -5.32 20.53 11.31
C LEU A 159 -6.50 19.73 10.80
N LYS A 160 -7.65 20.38 10.65
CA LYS A 160 -8.86 19.79 10.09
C LYS A 160 -9.16 20.40 8.74
N ILE A 161 -9.27 19.55 7.72
CA ILE A 161 -9.63 19.94 6.35
C ILE A 161 -10.89 19.21 5.98
N ILE A 162 -11.93 19.97 5.63
CA ILE A 162 -13.24 19.46 5.23
C ILE A 162 -13.43 19.78 3.75
N ILE A 163 -13.68 18.75 2.96
CA ILE A 163 -13.98 18.87 1.53
C ILE A 163 -15.44 18.54 1.34
N ASN A 164 -16.23 19.56 1.02
CA ASN A 164 -17.64 19.41 0.72
C ASN A 164 -17.79 18.85 -0.68
N THR A 165 -18.64 17.83 -0.82
CA THR A 165 -18.83 17.10 -2.08
C THR A 165 -20.32 16.96 -2.40
N ARG A 166 -20.67 16.79 -3.67
CA ARG A 166 -22.02 16.42 -4.11
C ARG A 166 -22.06 14.92 -4.40
N GLY A 167 -22.34 14.13 -3.36
CA GLY A 167 -22.33 12.67 -3.37
C GLY A 167 -20.98 12.08 -2.95
N LYS A 168 -20.92 10.75 -2.79
CA LYS A 168 -19.75 10.04 -2.23
C LYS A 168 -18.74 9.60 -3.29
N PRO A 169 -17.54 10.21 -3.36
CA PRO A 169 -16.46 9.70 -4.21
C PRO A 169 -15.77 8.51 -3.54
N HIS A 170 -15.13 7.66 -4.34
CA HIS A 170 -14.05 6.82 -3.82
C HIS A 170 -12.81 7.69 -3.58
N PHE A 171 -11.99 7.31 -2.61
CA PHE A 171 -10.74 8.01 -2.35
C PHE A 171 -9.59 7.05 -2.05
N LYS A 172 -8.37 7.55 -2.27
CA LYS A 172 -7.12 6.91 -1.89
C LYS A 172 -6.12 7.98 -1.53
N ASP A 173 -5.39 7.73 -0.46
CA ASP A 173 -4.32 8.57 0.02
C ASP A 173 -2.95 7.89 -0.13
N PHE A 174 -1.90 8.70 -0.18
CA PHE A 174 -0.50 8.27 -0.13
C PHE A 174 0.42 9.45 0.17
N ILE A 175 1.59 9.17 0.73
CA ILE A 175 2.66 10.15 0.93
C ILE A 175 3.65 10.05 -0.23
N LEU A 176 3.93 11.19 -0.87
CA LEU A 176 5.07 11.35 -1.74
C LEU A 176 6.26 11.84 -0.91
N PRO A 177 7.37 11.10 -0.83
CA PRO A 177 8.56 11.57 -0.13
C PRO A 177 9.11 12.82 -0.83
N GLY A 178 9.79 13.66 -0.05
CA GLY A 178 10.54 14.78 -0.61
C GLY A 178 11.70 14.27 -1.49
N PHE A 179 12.03 15.01 -2.53
CA PHE A 179 13.16 14.69 -3.41
C PHE A 179 13.82 15.98 -3.90
N LYS A 180 15.11 16.16 -3.62
CA LYS A 180 15.86 17.41 -3.89
C LYS A 180 15.10 18.62 -3.29
N LYS A 181 14.70 19.58 -4.13
CA LYS A 181 13.96 20.79 -3.74
C LYS A 181 12.46 20.56 -3.51
N LEU A 182 11.93 19.34 -3.70
CA LEU A 182 10.51 19.04 -3.49
C LEU A 182 10.25 18.62 -2.06
N SER A 183 9.36 19.34 -1.37
CA SER A 183 8.87 18.96 -0.04
C SER A 183 8.07 17.65 -0.08
N PRO A 184 8.04 16.89 1.02
CA PRO A 184 7.12 15.77 1.19
C PRO A 184 5.67 16.25 1.02
N ARG A 185 4.80 15.38 0.49
CA ARG A 185 3.40 15.71 0.20
C ARG A 185 2.46 14.59 0.60
N LEU A 186 1.42 14.90 1.37
CA LEU A 186 0.26 14.01 1.53
C LEU A 186 -0.70 14.27 0.37
N VAL A 187 -1.01 13.22 -0.38
CA VAL A 187 -1.86 13.28 -1.57
C VAL A 187 -3.12 12.46 -1.32
N ILE A 188 -4.28 13.02 -1.65
CA ILE A 188 -5.58 12.35 -1.59
C ILE A 188 -6.24 12.47 -2.96
N ASP A 189 -6.45 11.35 -3.62
CA ASP A 189 -7.16 11.26 -4.90
C ASP A 189 -8.63 10.92 -4.66
N LEU A 190 -9.54 11.65 -5.31
CA LEU A 190 -10.98 11.43 -5.30
C LEU A 190 -11.49 11.05 -6.69
N TRP A 191 -12.24 9.94 -6.83
CA TRP A 191 -12.85 9.53 -8.10
C TRP A 191 -14.16 8.74 -7.92
N PRO A 192 -15.13 8.82 -8.85
CA PRO A 192 -15.19 9.76 -9.96
C PRO A 192 -15.55 11.16 -9.46
N ALA A 193 -14.68 12.15 -9.65
CA ALA A 193 -14.89 13.51 -9.17
C ALA A 193 -14.44 14.57 -10.19
N TYR A 194 -15.03 15.77 -10.09
CA TYR A 194 -14.63 16.93 -10.87
C TYR A 194 -14.60 18.21 -10.03
N LEU A 195 -13.75 19.14 -10.45
CA LEU A 195 -13.63 20.48 -9.90
C LEU A 195 -14.42 21.47 -10.78
N PRO A 196 -15.34 22.27 -10.23
CA PRO A 196 -16.04 23.29 -11.00
C PRO A 196 -15.09 24.40 -11.46
N LYS A 197 -15.49 25.15 -12.51
CA LYS A 197 -14.77 26.35 -12.96
C LYS A 197 -14.74 27.38 -11.81
N GLY A 198 -13.65 28.14 -11.70
CA GLY A 198 -13.49 29.17 -10.65
C GLY A 198 -13.15 28.64 -9.25
N PHE A 199 -13.01 27.33 -9.05
CA PHE A 199 -12.67 26.78 -7.73
C PHE A 199 -11.28 27.22 -7.26
N MET A 200 -11.16 27.66 -6.00
CA MET A 200 -9.87 28.01 -5.39
C MET A 200 -8.94 26.80 -5.29
N LYS A 201 -7.88 26.79 -6.10
CA LYS A 201 -6.99 25.63 -6.23
C LYS A 201 -5.86 25.57 -5.21
N LYS A 202 -5.60 26.65 -4.48
CA LYS A 202 -4.43 26.79 -3.61
C LYS A 202 -4.78 27.63 -2.39
N ALA A 203 -4.37 27.17 -1.21
CA ALA A 203 -4.47 27.92 0.05
C ALA A 203 -3.18 27.75 0.85
N ASN A 204 -2.68 28.83 1.44
CA ASN A 204 -1.56 28.79 2.39
C ASN A 204 -2.09 28.34 3.75
N ILE A 205 -1.40 27.39 4.39
CA ILE A 205 -1.83 26.81 5.66
C ILE A 205 -0.89 27.30 6.77
N LYS A 206 -1.46 27.98 7.78
CA LYS A 206 -0.73 28.45 8.96
C LYS A 206 -0.67 27.32 9.99
N HIS A 207 0.13 26.28 9.71
CA HIS A 207 0.28 25.11 10.59
C HIS A 207 1.76 24.72 10.76
N PRO A 208 2.17 24.14 11.92
CA PRO A 208 3.56 23.74 12.16
C PRO A 208 4.09 22.70 11.16
N PHE A 209 3.25 21.79 10.70
CA PHE A 209 3.67 20.64 9.86
C PHE A 209 3.22 20.70 8.41
N VAL A 210 2.32 21.63 8.07
CA VAL A 210 1.74 21.76 6.72
C VAL A 210 1.90 23.20 6.28
N SER A 211 2.48 23.43 5.10
CA SER A 211 2.70 24.76 4.54
C SER A 211 1.60 25.17 3.57
N GLN A 212 1.05 24.21 2.82
CA GLN A 212 0.20 24.52 1.69
C GLN A 212 -0.82 23.42 1.41
N LEU A 213 -2.01 23.83 0.99
CA LEU A 213 -3.06 22.99 0.43
C LEU A 213 -3.23 23.32 -1.05
N ARG A 214 -3.33 22.30 -1.90
CA ARG A 214 -3.71 22.40 -3.31
C ARG A 214 -4.84 21.45 -3.61
N VAL A 215 -5.80 21.90 -4.42
CA VAL A 215 -6.87 21.06 -4.97
C VAL A 215 -6.91 21.30 -6.46
N ALA A 216 -6.71 20.24 -7.24
CA ALA A 216 -6.64 20.34 -8.70
C ALA A 216 -7.28 19.14 -9.38
N GLN A 217 -7.83 19.36 -10.57
CA GLN A 217 -8.23 18.26 -11.45
C GLN A 217 -6.97 17.52 -11.92
N PHE A 218 -6.76 16.28 -11.47
CA PHE A 218 -5.60 15.47 -11.86
C PHE A 218 -5.79 14.83 -13.24
N ASN A 219 -7.01 14.38 -13.52
CA ASN A 219 -7.43 13.90 -14.83
C ASN A 219 -8.95 14.05 -14.98
N LYS A 220 -9.54 13.67 -16.13
CA LYS A 220 -10.99 13.82 -16.40
C LYS A 220 -11.93 13.19 -15.34
N GLN A 221 -11.47 12.27 -14.49
CA GLN A 221 -12.27 11.57 -13.48
C GLN A 221 -11.73 11.70 -12.05
N THR A 222 -10.57 12.33 -11.85
CA THR A 222 -9.91 12.38 -10.55
C THR A 222 -9.61 13.82 -10.15
N VAL A 223 -10.06 14.22 -8.97
CA VAL A 223 -9.59 15.43 -8.28
C VAL A 223 -8.52 15.01 -7.28
N ARG A 224 -7.40 15.72 -7.26
CA ARG A 224 -6.29 15.48 -6.35
C ARG A 224 -6.16 16.63 -5.38
N ILE A 225 -6.15 16.28 -4.10
CA ILE A 225 -5.84 17.17 -2.99
C ILE A 225 -4.41 16.89 -2.57
N VAL A 226 -3.61 17.94 -2.39
CA VAL A 226 -2.19 17.85 -2.04
C VAL A 226 -1.92 18.77 -0.86
N LEU A 227 -1.37 18.21 0.19
CA LEU A 227 -0.81 18.96 1.32
C LEU A 227 0.70 18.92 1.24
N SER A 228 1.31 20.09 1.08
CA SER A 228 2.76 20.24 1.21
C SER A 228 3.13 20.19 2.69
N LEU A 229 3.97 19.22 3.05
CA LEU A 229 4.40 18.98 4.42
C LEU A 229 5.75 19.66 4.67
N LYS A 230 5.95 20.17 5.88
CA LYS A 230 7.23 20.67 6.38
C LYS A 230 8.11 19.56 6.96
N ILE A 231 7.50 18.42 7.30
CA ILE A 231 8.17 17.22 7.81
C ILE A 231 7.91 16.01 6.90
N SER A 232 8.69 14.95 7.06
CA SER A 232 8.66 13.74 6.22
C SER A 232 7.32 13.00 6.25
N ARG A 233 6.67 12.93 7.43
CA ARG A 233 5.37 12.28 7.63
C ARG A 233 4.59 12.99 8.73
N ILE A 234 3.26 12.98 8.62
CA ILE A 234 2.33 13.45 9.66
C ILE A 234 1.35 12.31 9.98
N PRO A 235 0.93 12.10 11.23
CA PRO A 235 -0.19 11.25 11.53
C PRO A 235 -1.49 11.92 11.08
N TYR A 236 -2.36 11.17 10.42
CA TYR A 236 -3.64 11.67 9.93
C TYR A 236 -4.72 10.59 9.91
N LYS A 237 -5.97 11.03 9.96
CA LYS A 237 -7.17 10.21 9.80
C LYS A 237 -8.06 10.85 8.74
N ILE A 238 -8.50 10.04 7.77
CA ILE A 238 -9.48 10.45 6.75
C ILE A 238 -10.78 9.72 7.03
N SER A 239 -11.88 10.46 7.14
CA SER A 239 -13.23 9.91 7.20
C SER A 239 -14.13 10.57 6.16
N PHE A 240 -15.21 9.88 5.80
CA PHE A 240 -16.23 10.44 4.92
C PHE A 240 -17.60 10.33 5.58
N GLN A 241 -18.24 11.47 5.83
CA GLN A 241 -19.54 11.56 6.52
C GLN A 241 -20.37 12.63 5.82
N GLU A 242 -21.65 12.37 5.55
CA GLU A 242 -22.61 13.38 5.06
C GLU A 242 -22.12 14.21 3.86
N ASN A 243 -21.56 13.55 2.84
CA ASN A 243 -20.96 14.20 1.67
C ASN A 243 -19.77 15.12 1.98
N ARG A 244 -19.08 14.91 3.09
CA ARG A 244 -17.87 15.62 3.48
C ARG A 244 -16.73 14.63 3.65
N LEU A 245 -15.62 14.87 2.95
CA LEU A 245 -14.37 14.20 3.26
C LEU A 245 -13.64 15.03 4.32
N ILE A 246 -13.40 14.44 5.48
CA ILE A 246 -12.79 15.07 6.63
C ILE A 246 -11.40 14.47 6.80
N LEU A 247 -10.37 15.31 6.70
CA LEU A 247 -9.00 14.97 7.03
C LEU A 247 -8.66 15.65 8.35
N ASN A 248 -8.34 14.86 9.37
CA ASN A 248 -7.74 15.33 10.60
C ASN A 248 -6.25 14.94 10.59
N ALA A 249 -5.37 15.92 10.61
CA ALA A 249 -3.94 15.72 10.82
C ALA A 249 -3.58 16.20 12.23
N PHE A 250 -2.77 15.43 12.93
CA PHE A 250 -2.42 15.68 14.32
C PHE A 250 -0.94 15.98 14.46
N SER A 251 -0.57 16.75 15.47
CA SER A 251 0.78 16.67 16.03
C SER A 251 0.93 15.29 16.69
N ALA A 252 2.06 14.62 16.48
CA ALA A 252 2.33 13.33 17.11
C ALA A 252 2.38 13.40 18.65
N THR A 253 2.36 14.61 19.23
CA THR A 253 2.21 14.85 20.67
C THR A 253 0.77 14.73 21.17
N ALA A 254 -0.24 14.71 20.29
CA ALA A 254 -1.65 14.70 20.65
C ALA A 254 -2.30 13.30 20.67
N SER A 255 -1.53 12.23 20.42
CA SER A 255 -1.95 10.88 20.76
C SER A 255 -1.31 10.49 22.09
N GLU A 256 -2.07 10.67 23.17
CA GLU A 256 -1.77 10.12 24.49
C GLU A 256 -1.38 8.64 24.31
N GLY A 257 -0.11 8.31 24.58
CA GLY A 257 0.43 6.95 24.51
C GLY A 257 1.48 6.65 23.43
N SER A 258 1.92 7.61 22.60
CA SER A 258 2.90 7.33 21.51
C SER A 258 4.26 8.04 21.64
N SER A 259 4.77 8.25 22.85
CA SER A 259 6.07 8.90 23.07
C SER A 259 7.24 8.19 22.32
N ALA A 260 7.15 6.86 22.16
CA ALA A 260 8.18 6.05 21.50
C ALA A 260 8.26 6.22 19.96
N ILE A 261 7.26 6.83 19.31
CA ILE A 261 7.20 6.94 17.84
C ILE A 261 7.59 8.34 17.33
N LEU A 262 7.60 9.33 18.23
CA LEU A 262 7.90 10.74 17.94
C LEU A 262 9.22 10.95 17.18
N PRO A 263 10.35 10.37 17.60
CA PRO A 263 11.63 10.73 17.00
C PRO A 263 11.80 10.10 15.60
N SER A 264 11.30 8.88 15.44
CA SER A 264 11.26 8.13 14.17
C SER A 264 10.37 8.80 13.12
N ILE A 265 9.24 9.40 13.53
CA ILE A 265 8.32 10.11 12.63
C ILE A 265 8.82 11.52 12.28
N LEU A 266 9.41 12.22 13.25
CA LEU A 266 9.97 13.57 13.07
C LEU A 266 11.34 13.58 12.38
N GLY A 267 11.94 12.40 12.14
CA GLY A 267 13.31 12.30 11.60
C GLY A 267 14.38 12.80 12.59
N LEU A 268 14.00 12.97 13.86
CA LEU A 268 14.91 13.32 14.94
C LEU A 268 15.61 12.02 15.36
N LYS A 269 16.89 11.88 15.02
CA LYS A 269 17.74 10.86 15.63
C LYS A 269 17.78 11.13 17.13
N ILE A 270 17.21 10.25 17.94
CA ILE A 270 17.38 10.30 19.40
C ILE A 270 18.87 10.08 19.66
N LYS A 271 19.59 11.14 20.06
CA LYS A 271 21.02 11.05 20.37
C LYS A 271 21.28 10.67 21.82
N LYS A 272 20.35 11.01 22.72
CA LYS A 272 20.51 10.86 24.16
C LYS A 272 19.15 10.67 24.81
N VAL A 273 19.06 9.68 25.67
CA VAL A 273 17.94 9.47 26.60
C VAL A 273 18.52 9.67 27.99
N VAL A 274 17.87 10.51 28.80
CA VAL A 274 18.23 10.72 30.20
C VAL A 274 17.24 9.93 31.04
N ILE A 275 17.76 9.09 31.93
CA ILE A 275 16.96 8.32 32.88
C ILE A 275 17.22 8.94 34.24
N ASP A 276 16.16 9.40 34.90
CA ASP A 276 16.23 10.01 36.24
C ASP A 276 15.52 9.08 37.23
N PRO A 277 16.25 8.18 37.93
CA PRO A 277 15.64 7.34 38.96
C PRO A 277 15.20 8.23 40.12
N GLY A 278 13.91 8.20 40.44
CA GLY A 278 13.35 9.00 41.53
C GLY A 278 13.91 8.61 42.91
N HIS A 279 13.92 9.60 43.82
CA HIS A 279 14.48 9.55 45.18
C HIS A 279 15.99 9.29 45.21
N GLY A 280 16.57 9.15 46.41
CA GLY A 280 18.00 8.91 46.57
C GLY A 280 18.59 9.43 47.87
N GLY A 281 19.75 8.90 48.25
CA GLY A 281 20.45 9.32 49.46
C GLY A 281 19.59 9.12 50.71
N ARG A 282 19.30 10.22 51.41
CA ARG A 282 18.50 10.22 52.65
C ARG A 282 17.00 10.04 52.42
N ASP A 283 16.49 10.40 51.24
CA ASP A 283 15.08 10.20 50.91
C ASP A 283 14.88 8.79 50.34
N PRO A 284 14.23 7.86 51.07
CA PRO A 284 13.97 6.51 50.59
C PRO A 284 12.83 6.44 49.57
N GLY A 285 12.02 7.50 49.43
CA GLY A 285 10.70 7.44 48.82
C GLY A 285 9.74 6.55 49.62
N ALA A 286 8.73 5.99 48.94
CA ALA A 286 7.79 5.08 49.59
C ALA A 286 8.48 3.83 50.15
N ILE A 287 8.07 3.42 51.35
CA ILE A 287 8.56 2.20 52.02
C ILE A 287 7.42 1.18 52.06
N GLY A 288 7.62 0.06 51.37
CA GLY A 288 6.67 -1.05 51.36
C GLY A 288 6.59 -1.75 52.71
N TYR A 289 5.51 -2.51 52.93
CA TYR A 289 5.24 -3.21 54.20
C TYR A 289 6.36 -4.17 54.69
N LYS A 290 7.25 -4.61 53.80
CA LYS A 290 8.45 -5.42 54.10
C LYS A 290 9.75 -4.61 54.18
N GLY A 291 9.68 -3.29 54.27
CA GLY A 291 10.85 -2.40 54.33
C GLY A 291 11.52 -2.12 52.97
N LEU A 292 10.89 -2.51 51.86
CA LEU A 292 11.40 -2.27 50.51
C LEU A 292 11.29 -0.77 50.18
N LYS A 293 12.40 -0.13 49.81
CA LYS A 293 12.45 1.32 49.52
C LYS A 293 12.32 1.59 48.02
N GLU A 294 11.53 2.59 47.68
CA GLU A 294 11.30 3.01 46.30
C GLU A 294 12.60 3.34 45.58
N LYS A 295 13.52 4.09 46.23
CA LYS A 295 14.81 4.47 45.64
C LYS A 295 15.63 3.28 45.13
N ASP A 296 15.53 2.12 45.78
CA ASP A 296 16.30 0.93 45.43
C ASP A 296 15.71 0.26 44.17
N ILE A 297 14.38 0.29 44.05
CA ILE A 297 13.64 -0.22 42.90
C ILE A 297 13.85 0.67 41.67
N THR A 298 13.67 1.99 41.82
CA THR A 298 13.78 2.96 40.72
C THR A 298 15.18 2.97 40.13
N LEU A 299 16.21 2.93 40.98
CA LEU A 299 17.61 2.84 40.55
C LEU A 299 17.91 1.52 39.83
N LYS A 300 17.42 0.39 40.34
CA LYS A 300 17.61 -0.93 39.70
C LYS A 300 16.95 -0.98 38.33
N LEU A 301 15.73 -0.45 38.20
CA LEU A 301 15.03 -0.34 36.92
C LEU A 301 15.78 0.55 35.92
N ALA A 302 16.31 1.70 36.38
CA ALA A 302 17.11 2.58 35.54
C ALA A 302 18.35 1.87 34.96
N TYR A 303 19.05 1.07 35.77
CA TYR A 303 20.18 0.26 35.28
C TYR A 303 19.77 -0.85 34.31
N LEU A 304 18.62 -1.48 34.52
CA LEU A 304 18.10 -2.49 33.58
C LEU A 304 17.72 -1.85 32.24
N LEU A 305 17.11 -0.67 32.26
CA LEU A 305 16.76 0.09 31.07
C LEU A 305 18.00 0.56 30.31
N LYS A 306 19.04 1.02 31.00
CA LYS A 306 20.32 1.43 30.40
C LYS A 306 21.01 0.33 29.57
N LYS A 307 20.76 -0.95 29.89
CA LYS A 307 21.37 -2.10 29.18
C LYS A 307 20.66 -2.48 27.87
N LYS A 308 19.49 -1.91 27.58
CA LYS A 308 18.72 -2.20 26.35
C LYS A 308 19.00 -1.19 25.25
#